data_AF-A0AAN9ADB7-F1
#
_entry.id   AF-A0AAN9ADB7-F1
#
_cell.length_a   1.000
_cell.length_b   1.000
_cell.length_c   1.000
_cell.angle_alpha   90.00
_cell.angle_beta   90.00
_cell.angle_gamma   90.00
#
_symmetry.space_group_name_H-M   'P 1'
#
loop_
_entity.id
_entity.type
_entity.pdbx_description
1 polymer ?
#
loop_
_entity_poly.entity_id
_entity_poly.type
_entity_poly.pdbx_seq_one_letter_code
_entity_poly.pdbx_strand_id
1 'polypeptide(L)'
;MIPDGYTVADVVMYWKDIPVVGVEEAELPQFTIMGYEAKDRTEELATGVYRRLSISFNLQRNIGYFVFQTYLPSILIVMLSWVSFWINHEATSARVALGE
;
A
#
# COMPACT_ATOMS: atom_id res chain seq x y z
N MET A 1 -11.79 -11.76 -23.95
CA MET A 1 -12.90 -12.48 -23.30
C MET A 1 -12.85 -13.90 -23.84
N ILE A 2 -12.34 -14.86 -23.06
CA ILE A 2 -12.23 -16.26 -23.49
C ILE A 2 -13.58 -16.94 -23.22
N PRO A 3 -14.11 -17.80 -24.11
CA PRO A 3 -15.42 -18.43 -23.94
C PRO A 3 -15.36 -19.48 -22.82
N ASP A 4 -16.24 -19.36 -21.84
CA ASP A 4 -16.36 -20.24 -20.65
C ASP A 4 -16.90 -21.65 -20.99
N GLY A 5 -16.37 -22.32 -22.02
CA GLY A 5 -16.93 -23.56 -22.57
C GLY A 5 -15.98 -24.74 -22.75
N TYR A 6 -14.68 -24.56 -22.53
CA TYR A 6 -13.70 -25.63 -22.71
C TYR A 6 -13.32 -26.25 -21.37
N THR A 7 -13.55 -27.56 -21.23
CA THR A 7 -13.15 -28.31 -20.04
C THR A 7 -11.66 -28.68 -20.12
N VAL A 8 -11.07 -29.19 -19.04
CA VAL A 8 -9.69 -29.73 -19.08
C VAL A 8 -9.48 -30.84 -20.11
N ALA A 9 -10.55 -31.47 -20.59
CA ALA A 9 -10.47 -32.48 -21.64
C ALA A 9 -10.18 -31.87 -23.03
N ASP A 10 -10.54 -30.60 -23.25
CA ASP A 10 -10.40 -29.91 -24.53
C ASP A 10 -9.13 -29.05 -24.59
N VAL A 11 -8.79 -28.39 -23.48
CA VAL A 11 -7.65 -27.46 -23.40
C VAL A 11 -6.95 -27.58 -22.05
N VAL A 12 -5.63 -27.82 -22.07
CA VAL A 12 -4.78 -27.79 -20.89
C VAL A 12 -3.93 -26.52 -20.91
N MET A 13 -4.14 -25.64 -19.94
CA MET A 13 -3.34 -24.45 -19.73
C MET A 13 -2.25 -24.71 -18.70
N TYR A 14 -1.04 -24.20 -18.94
CA TYR A 14 0.08 -24.29 -18.02
C TYR A 14 0.88 -22.97 -18.02
N TRP A 15 1.55 -22.70 -16.91
CA TRP A 15 2.49 -21.60 -16.80
C TRP A 15 3.75 -21.89 -17.63
N LYS A 16 4.22 -20.90 -18.39
CA LYS A 16 5.56 -20.95 -18.97
C LYS A 16 6.62 -20.80 -17.87
N ASP A 17 7.85 -21.24 -18.14
CA ASP A 17 8.98 -21.23 -17.18
C ASP A 17 9.16 -19.86 -16.50
N ILE A 18 8.88 -18.77 -17.23
CA ILE A 18 8.76 -17.42 -16.68
C ILE A 18 7.28 -17.02 -16.77
N PRO A 19 6.48 -17.22 -15.70
CA PRO A 19 5.04 -16.98 -15.75
C PRO A 19 4.67 -15.51 -15.79
N VAL A 20 5.56 -14.62 -15.35
CA VAL A 20 5.32 -13.19 -15.18
C VAL A 20 6.59 -12.42 -15.56
N VAL A 21 6.47 -11.41 -16.42
CA VAL A 21 7.57 -10.55 -16.89
C VAL A 21 7.18 -9.09 -16.62
N GLY A 22 8.15 -8.24 -16.27
CA GLY A 22 7.95 -6.79 -16.10
C GLY A 22 7.38 -6.35 -14.75
N VAL A 23 7.21 -7.28 -13.81
CA VAL A 23 6.77 -6.95 -12.43
C VAL A 23 7.85 -6.26 -11.61
N GLU A 24 9.12 -6.56 -11.88
CA GLU A 24 10.25 -5.90 -11.22
C GLU A 24 10.47 -4.46 -11.73
N GLU A 25 10.04 -4.16 -12.96
CA GLU A 25 10.11 -2.82 -13.57
C GLU A 25 8.87 -1.97 -13.27
N ALA A 26 7.83 -2.55 -12.67
CA ALA A 26 6.58 -1.87 -12.39
C ALA A 26 6.69 -0.98 -11.14
N GLU A 27 7.00 0.30 -11.34
CA GLU A 27 6.95 1.31 -10.28
C GLU A 27 5.51 1.82 -10.08
N LEU A 28 4.92 1.53 -8.92
CA LEU A 28 3.62 2.05 -8.52
C LEU A 28 3.82 3.19 -7.50
N PRO A 29 3.15 4.34 -7.66
CA PRO A 29 3.39 5.52 -6.82
C PRO A 29 2.97 5.36 -5.34
N GLN A 30 2.10 4.40 -5.04
CA GLN A 30 1.55 4.18 -3.68
C GLN A 30 1.78 2.76 -3.15
N PHE A 31 2.31 1.87 -3.99
CA PHE A 31 2.47 0.46 -3.68
C PHE A 31 3.82 -0.02 -4.18
N THR A 32 4.39 -0.99 -3.49
CA THR A 32 5.59 -1.69 -3.91
C THR A 32 5.20 -3.14 -4.08
N ILE A 33 5.53 -3.72 -5.24
CA ILE A 33 5.29 -5.14 -5.47
C ILE A 33 6.37 -5.91 -4.72
N MET A 34 5.97 -6.62 -3.67
CA MET A 34 6.89 -7.41 -2.83
C MET A 34 7.17 -8.79 -3.42
N GLY A 35 6.32 -9.24 -4.34
CA GLY A 35 6.46 -10.51 -5.03
C GLY A 35 5.16 -10.92 -5.72
N TYR A 36 5.22 -12.02 -6.46
CA TYR A 36 4.06 -12.62 -7.13
C TYR A 36 4.07 -14.13 -6.93
N GLU A 37 2.89 -14.74 -6.97
CA GLU A 37 2.69 -16.18 -6.85
C GLU A 37 1.77 -16.65 -7.97
N ALA A 38 2.28 -17.51 -8.84
CA ALA A 38 1.51 -18.15 -9.91
C ALA A 38 0.95 -19.48 -9.40
N LYS A 39 -0.38 -19.60 -9.33
CA LYS A 39 -1.10 -20.81 -8.91
C LYS A 39 -1.88 -21.39 -10.07
N ASP A 40 -1.92 -22.72 -10.11
CA ASP A 40 -2.89 -23.45 -10.91
C ASP A 40 -4.03 -23.88 -9.98
N ARG A 41 -5.27 -23.51 -10.32
CA ARG A 41 -6.48 -23.92 -9.59
C ARG A 41 -7.34 -24.77 -10.50
N THR A 42 -7.75 -25.92 -10.00
CA THR A 42 -8.77 -26.75 -10.64
C THR A 42 -10.06 -26.59 -9.86
N GLU A 43 -11.12 -26.14 -10.53
CA GLU A 43 -12.44 -25.97 -9.94
C GLU A 43 -13.40 -26.96 -10.60
N GLU A 44 -14.10 -27.74 -9.78
CA GLU A 44 -15.16 -28.63 -10.24
C GLU A 44 -16.50 -27.88 -10.21
N LEU A 45 -17.08 -27.67 -11.39
CA LEU A 45 -18.40 -27.08 -11.55
C LEU A 45 -19.39 -28.15 -12.02
N ALA A 46 -20.70 -27.87 -11.89
CA ALA A 46 -21.76 -28.77 -12.33
C ALA A 46 -21.69 -29.15 -13.82
N THR A 47 -21.01 -28.35 -14.64
CA THR A 47 -20.82 -28.55 -16.09
C THR A 47 -19.50 -29.25 -16.46
N GLY A 48 -18.61 -29.48 -15.49
CA GLY A 48 -17.32 -30.14 -15.73
C GLY A 48 -16.19 -29.61 -14.87
N VAL A 49 -15.01 -30.20 -15.04
CA VAL A 49 -13.76 -29.76 -14.39
C VAL A 49 -13.12 -28.66 -15.25
N TYR A 50 -12.79 -27.53 -14.64
CA TYR A 50 -12.13 -26.41 -15.29
C TYR A 50 -10.79 -26.14 -14.62
N ARG A 51 -9.74 -25.95 -15.42
CA ARG A 51 -8.42 -25.57 -14.94
C ARG A 51 -8.20 -24.07 -15.20
N ARG A 52 -7.92 -23.34 -14.13
CA ARG A 52 -7.79 -21.89 -14.12
C ARG A 52 -6.41 -21.49 -13.59
N LEU A 53 -5.66 -20.82 -14.45
CA LEU A 53 -4.41 -20.18 -14.07
C LEU A 53 -4.71 -18.87 -13.32
N SER A 54 -4.16 -18.71 -12.12
CA SER A 54 -4.32 -17.51 -11.29
C SER A 54 -2.97 -16.95 -10.87
N ILE A 55 -2.76 -15.64 -11.00
CA ILE A 55 -1.59 -14.95 -10.43
C ILE A 55 -2.06 -14.09 -9.26
N SER A 56 -1.32 -14.16 -8.15
CA SER A 56 -1.52 -13.29 -6.99
C SER A 56 -0.31 -12.39 -6.83
N PHE A 57 -0.52 -11.08 -6.75
CA PHE A 57 0.53 -10.09 -6.49
C PHE A 57 0.47 -9.65 -5.03
N ASN A 58 1.62 -9.65 -4.34
CA ASN A 58 1.74 -9.08 -3.02
C ASN A 58 2.11 -7.60 -3.16
N LEU A 59 1.16 -6.72 -2.81
CA LEU A 59 1.31 -5.27 -2.88
C LEU A 59 1.45 -4.72 -1.46
N GLN A 60 2.60 -4.12 -1.15
CA GLN A 60 2.81 -3.39 0.09
C GLN A 60 2.60 -1.90 -0.13
N ARG A 61 1.77 -1.27 0.71
CA ARG A 61 1.52 0.17 0.60
C ARG A 61 2.76 0.97 1.03
N ASN A 62 3.26 1.84 0.16
CA ASN A 62 4.33 2.77 0.50
C ASN A 62 3.72 4.05 1.12
N ILE A 63 3.89 4.21 2.43
CA ILE A 63 3.34 5.33 3.22
C ILE A 63 4.38 6.45 3.40
N GLY A 64 5.62 6.27 2.92
CA GLY A 64 6.72 7.21 3.15
C GLY A 64 6.38 8.66 2.75
N TYR A 65 5.89 8.85 1.53
CA TYR A 65 5.50 10.18 1.05
C TYR A 65 4.34 10.80 1.87
N PHE A 66 3.36 10.00 2.25
CA PHE A 66 2.22 10.47 3.07
C PHE A 66 2.65 10.90 4.47
N VAL A 67 3.65 10.23 5.07
CA VAL A 67 4.22 10.61 6.37
C VAL A 67 4.96 11.94 6.26
N PHE A 68 5.84 12.11 5.27
CA PHE A 68 6.56 13.38 5.10
C PHE A 68 5.63 14.55 4.78
N GLN A 69 4.59 14.33 3.98
CA GLN A 69 3.70 15.42 3.56
C GLN A 69 2.64 15.80 4.60
N THR A 70 2.13 14.83 5.38
CA THR A 70 1.02 15.08 6.32
C THR A 70 1.48 15.05 7.77
N TYR A 71 2.26 14.05 8.17
CA TYR A 71 2.66 13.91 9.59
C TYR A 71 3.70 14.95 9.98
N LEU A 72 4.66 15.25 9.11
CA LEU A 72 5.71 16.22 9.40
C LEU A 72 5.15 17.63 9.69
N PRO A 73 4.29 18.25 8.86
CA PRO A 73 3.70 19.54 9.20
C PRO A 73 2.81 19.48 10.45
N SER A 74 2.06 18.40 10.67
CA SER A 74 1.26 18.24 11.89
C SER A 74 2.13 18.19 13.16
N ILE A 75 3.26 17.48 13.13
CA ILE A 75 4.21 17.43 14.25
C ILE A 75 4.82 18.81 14.49
N LEU A 76 5.20 19.53 13.42
CA LEU A 76 5.71 20.90 13.55
C LEU A 76 4.68 21.84 14.21
N ILE A 77 3.40 21.73 13.85
CA ILE A 77 2.32 22.53 14.45
C ILE A 77 2.17 22.22 15.95
N VAL A 78 2.23 20.93 16.35
CA VAL A 78 2.16 20.53 17.76
C VAL A 78 3.39 21.02 18.54
N MET A 79 4.58 20.95 17.95
CA MET A 79 5.80 21.46 18.58
C MET A 79 5.73 22.97 18.78
N LEU A 80 5.28 23.72 17.77
CA LEU A 80 5.12 25.18 17.85
C LEU A 80 4.07 25.60 18.88
N SER A 81 2.96 24.85 19.01
CA SER A 81 1.95 25.15 20.02
C SER A 81 2.51 24.98 21.44
N TRP A 82 3.32 23.95 21.68
CA TRP A 82 3.99 23.73 22.97
C TRP A 82 5.09 24.74 23.27
N VAL A 83 5.91 25.11 22.28
CA VAL A 83 6.96 26.11 22.46
C VAL A 83 6.36 27.48 22.79
N SER A 84 5.19 27.81 22.25
CA SER A 84 4.49 29.06 22.57
C SER A 84 4.09 29.17 24.05
N PHE A 85 3.85 28.04 24.72
CA PHE A 85 3.57 27.98 26.15
C PHE A 85 4.81 28.29 27.00
N TRP A 86 6.00 27.90 26.52
CA TRP A 86 7.28 28.17 27.19
C TRP A 86 7.69 29.64 27.10
N ILE A 87 7.44 30.26 25.94
CA ILE A 87 7.80 31.67 25.69
C ILE A 87 6.91 32.67 26.46
N ASN A 88 5.66 32.33 26.75
CA ASN A 88 4.73 33.26 27.42
C ASN A 88 4.86 33.26 28.96
N HIS A 89 5.59 32.30 29.55
CA HIS A 89 5.75 32.22 31.00
C HIS A 89 6.82 33.18 31.56
N GLU A 90 7.93 33.41 30.85
CA GLU A 90 9.01 34.30 31.31
C GLU A 90 8.74 35.80 31.04
N ALA A 91 8.00 36.14 29.99
CA ALA A 91 7.74 37.56 29.64
C ALA A 91 6.59 38.19 30.45
N THR A 92 5.67 37.38 31.01
CA THR A 92 4.47 37.88 31.70
C THR A 92 4.68 38.02 33.22
N SER A 93 5.60 37.26 33.82
CA SER A 93 5.88 37.31 35.26
C SER A 93 6.60 38.59 35.72
N ALA A 94 7.19 39.37 34.81
CA ALA A 94 7.82 40.66 35.11
C ALA A 94 6.84 41.85 35.16
N ARG A 95 5.57 41.70 34.77
CA ARG A 95 4.59 42.82 34.75
C ARG A 95 3.76 42.98 36.02
N VAL A 96 3.85 42.06 36.99
CA VAL A 96 3.12 42.14 38.27
C VAL A 96 3.90 42.91 39.35
N ALA A 97 5.19 43.24 39.13
CA ALA A 97 6.01 43.99 40.08
C ALA A 97 6.15 45.50 39.78
N LEU A 98 5.52 46.00 38.70
CA LEU A 98 5.61 47.40 38.24
C LEU A 98 4.24 48.09 38.21
N GLY A 99 3.35 47.66 39.09
CA GLY A 99 2.09 48.33 39.42
C GLY A 99 2.13 48.84 40.86
N GLU A 100 3.11 49.67 41.18
CA GLU A 100 3.09 50.62 42.30
C GLU A 100 3.22 52.03 41.70
#